data_AF-A0A210PVS1-F1
#
_entry.id   AF-A0A210PVS1-F1
#
_cell.length_a   1.000
_cell.length_b   1.000
_cell.length_c   1.000
_cell.angle_alpha   90.00
_cell.angle_beta   90.00
_cell.angle_gamma   90.00
#
_symmetry.space_group_name_H-M   'P 1'
#
loop_
_entity.id
_entity.type
_entity.pdbx_description
1 polymer ?
#
loop_
_entity_poly.entity_id
_entity_poly.type
_entity_poly.pdbx_seq_one_letter_code
_entity_poly.pdbx_strand_id
1 'polypeptide(L)'
;MRRTLHTSVVTVIVWALVLSLSGISYFVQRYRSCETSIRGIVAKSVSDVPENFYRPSRQALTRLDRLYYGCQSECVKGYRLRYNQTKSRYDYSRKANISVCSVPKAGSTLFTLVLLALEVPEGTDIETIFQMKRSLVHAQSGRYLRKAYRQSVPARNVLVTRDPYRRLFSAYVDKQMLRLPTHDVNSSKLICGNYVTFDRFLSHILSKGFRGGYLDRHVAPIALLCEPCDTRYEFVAKQETLTEDITFLLENVTVVPKRTRELILRVLHGEVNARTLIGVIDTLVQRALDTCSNILDYISSLWTVFKIQGIIRYDIVFPREYLEQLPTVDVSVVTSVVKQAIAFHPLTIEDRNKQRRHALVTAYAGVSSHTIRGIQDMYFKDFVLFDYDIQPPL
;
A
#
# COMPACT_ATOMS: atom_id res chain seq x y z
N MET A 1 -36.61 38.04 -17.01
CA MET A 1 -36.23 36.64 -16.69
C MET A 1 -35.29 35.96 -17.72
N ARG A 2 -34.45 36.69 -18.49
CA ARG A 2 -33.52 36.09 -19.48
C ARG A 2 -32.05 36.53 -19.39
N ARG A 3 -31.65 37.31 -18.37
CA ARG A 3 -30.28 37.86 -18.26
C ARG A 3 -29.37 37.11 -17.26
N THR A 4 -29.88 36.18 -16.46
CA THR A 4 -29.09 35.45 -15.44
C THR A 4 -28.56 34.10 -15.88
N LEU A 5 -29.05 33.52 -16.99
CA LEU A 5 -28.49 32.25 -17.53
C LEU A 5 -27.21 32.48 -18.35
N HIS A 6 -27.08 33.63 -19.03
CA HIS A 6 -25.94 33.89 -19.91
C HIS A 6 -24.64 34.10 -19.15
N THR A 7 -24.68 34.71 -17.97
CA THR A 7 -23.50 34.92 -17.14
C THR A 7 -22.92 33.59 -16.66
N SER A 8 -23.72 32.66 -16.12
CA SER A 8 -23.21 31.36 -15.65
C SER A 8 -22.61 30.48 -16.75
N VAL A 9 -23.16 30.50 -17.96
CA VAL A 9 -22.62 29.71 -19.09
C VAL A 9 -21.30 30.32 -19.59
N VAL A 10 -21.21 31.64 -19.64
CA VAL A 10 -19.97 32.34 -20.04
C VAL A 10 -18.88 32.15 -19.00
N THR A 11 -19.17 32.16 -17.68
CA THR A 11 -18.15 31.85 -16.66
C THR A 11 -17.65 30.41 -16.78
N VAL A 12 -18.54 29.44 -17.04
CA VAL A 12 -18.14 28.04 -17.23
C VAL A 12 -17.27 27.86 -18.47
N ILE A 13 -17.59 28.55 -19.58
CA ILE A 13 -16.81 28.50 -20.82
C ILE A 13 -15.46 29.21 -20.67
N VAL A 14 -15.41 30.36 -19.98
CA VAL A 14 -14.16 31.08 -19.69
C VAL A 14 -13.27 30.26 -18.74
N TRP A 15 -13.85 29.61 -17.73
CA TRP A 15 -13.11 28.65 -16.89
C TRP A 15 -12.64 27.44 -17.70
N ALA A 16 -13.45 26.90 -18.62
CA ALA A 16 -13.06 25.80 -19.51
C ALA A 16 -11.93 26.20 -20.49
N LEU A 17 -11.90 27.45 -20.95
CA LEU A 17 -10.83 27.98 -21.80
C LEU A 17 -9.55 28.23 -21.00
N VAL A 18 -9.64 28.76 -19.77
CA VAL A 18 -8.49 28.88 -18.85
C VAL A 18 -7.96 27.49 -18.42
N LEU A 19 -8.85 26.50 -18.27
CA LEU A 19 -8.53 25.09 -18.01
C LEU A 19 -7.68 24.46 -19.12
N SER A 20 -7.81 24.92 -20.37
CA SER A 20 -7.02 24.43 -21.50
C SER A 20 -5.63 25.07 -21.63
N LEU A 21 -5.44 26.29 -21.12
CA LEU A 21 -4.24 27.10 -21.35
C LEU A 21 -3.08 26.84 -20.37
N SER A 22 -3.34 26.18 -19.23
CA SER A 22 -2.31 25.97 -18.19
C SER A 22 -1.52 24.65 -18.31
N GLY A 23 -1.91 23.75 -19.21
CA GLY A 23 -1.31 22.39 -19.31
C GLY A 23 -1.52 21.49 -18.07
N ILE A 24 -2.10 22.02 -16.99
CA ILE A 24 -2.38 21.30 -15.74
C ILE A 24 -3.75 20.63 -15.87
N SER A 25 -3.77 19.30 -15.79
CA SER A 25 -5.00 18.49 -15.80
C SER A 25 -6.07 19.06 -14.86
N TYR A 26 -7.33 19.11 -15.33
CA TYR A 26 -8.51 19.52 -14.55
C TYR A 26 -8.55 18.90 -13.14
N PHE A 27 -8.16 17.64 -13.01
CA PHE A 27 -8.11 16.91 -11.74
C PHE A 27 -7.09 17.49 -10.74
N VAL A 28 -5.92 17.90 -11.24
CA VAL A 28 -4.87 18.52 -10.41
C VAL A 28 -5.34 19.89 -9.92
N GLN A 29 -6.03 20.66 -10.75
CA GLN A 29 -6.58 21.95 -10.32
C GLN A 29 -7.70 21.77 -9.28
N ARG A 30 -8.62 20.82 -9.51
CA ARG A 30 -9.66 20.47 -8.55
C ARG A 30 -9.08 20.00 -7.22
N TYR A 31 -8.02 19.18 -7.27
CA TYR A 31 -7.26 18.77 -6.09
C TYR A 31 -6.67 19.95 -5.36
N ARG A 32 -5.93 20.84 -6.04
CA ARG A 32 -5.30 22.01 -5.42
C ARG A 32 -6.33 22.91 -4.74
N SER A 33 -7.45 23.20 -5.41
CA SER A 33 -8.54 24.00 -4.83
C SER A 33 -9.09 23.35 -3.55
N CYS A 34 -9.34 22.04 -3.59
CA CYS A 34 -9.80 21.26 -2.43
C CYS A 34 -8.75 21.24 -1.30
N GLU A 35 -7.48 21.02 -1.63
CA GLU A 35 -6.36 20.98 -0.71
C GLU A 35 -6.16 22.30 0.01
N THR A 36 -6.20 23.43 -0.70
CA THR A 36 -6.09 24.78 -0.13
C THR A 36 -7.21 25.03 0.87
N SER A 37 -8.46 24.67 0.51
CA SER A 37 -9.61 24.83 1.41
C SER A 37 -9.43 24.04 2.71
N ILE A 38 -8.97 22.79 2.64
CA ILE A 38 -8.82 21.95 3.83
C ILE A 38 -7.59 22.36 4.65
N ARG A 39 -6.46 22.72 4.00
CA ARG A 39 -5.24 23.17 4.71
C ARG A 39 -5.49 24.44 5.53
N GLY A 40 -6.27 25.38 5.01
CA GLY A 40 -6.64 26.59 5.74
C GLY A 40 -7.44 26.31 7.03
N ILE A 41 -8.17 25.19 7.09
CA ILE A 41 -8.95 24.79 8.28
C ILE A 41 -8.06 24.03 9.26
N VAL A 42 -7.27 23.06 8.78
CA VAL A 42 -6.36 22.27 9.63
C VAL A 42 -5.29 23.15 10.27
N ALA A 43 -4.75 24.15 9.56
CA ALA A 43 -3.76 25.06 10.12
C ALA A 43 -4.30 25.85 11.33
N LYS A 44 -5.61 26.11 11.38
CA LYS A 44 -6.27 26.78 12.51
C LYS A 44 -6.54 25.84 13.70
N SER A 45 -6.67 24.53 13.50
CA SER A 45 -6.82 23.57 14.62
C SER A 45 -5.48 23.21 15.25
N VAL A 46 -4.40 23.16 14.45
CA VAL A 46 -3.07 22.76 14.92
C VAL A 46 -2.34 23.90 15.67
N SER A 47 -2.73 25.16 15.48
CA SER A 47 -2.15 26.30 16.22
C SER A 47 -2.38 26.22 17.73
N ASP A 48 -3.35 25.41 18.18
CA ASP A 48 -3.69 25.24 19.59
C ASP A 48 -2.91 24.09 20.26
N VAL A 49 -2.08 23.34 19.51
CA VAL A 49 -1.27 22.24 20.03
C VAL A 49 0.13 22.75 20.40
N PRO A 50 0.58 22.63 21.68
CA PRO A 50 1.90 23.10 22.12
C PRO A 50 3.05 22.49 21.30
N GLU A 51 4.08 23.30 20.99
CA GLU A 51 5.27 22.85 20.23
C GLU A 51 6.04 21.71 20.92
N ASN A 52 5.94 21.64 22.23
CA ASN A 52 6.56 20.67 23.11
C ASN A 52 5.89 19.28 23.07
N PHE A 53 4.86 19.09 22.24
CA PHE A 53 4.24 17.78 22.01
C PHE A 53 5.10 16.91 21.06
N TYR A 54 5.23 15.62 21.36
CA TYR A 54 6.03 14.68 20.57
C TYR A 54 5.65 14.68 19.08
N ARG A 55 6.64 14.74 18.17
CA ARG A 55 6.43 14.97 16.72
C ARG A 55 5.50 13.94 16.05
N PRO A 56 5.63 12.62 16.29
CA PRO A 56 4.64 11.63 15.84
C PRO A 56 3.21 11.91 16.31
N SER A 57 3.03 12.38 17.54
CA SER A 57 1.73 12.74 18.09
C SER A 57 1.11 13.93 17.34
N ARG A 58 1.92 14.97 17.07
CA ARG A 58 1.47 16.14 16.30
C ARG A 58 1.07 15.75 14.87
N GLN A 59 1.84 14.89 14.21
CA GLN A 59 1.51 14.40 12.87
C GLN A 59 0.24 13.55 12.86
N ALA A 60 0.07 12.66 13.84
CA ALA A 60 -1.12 11.83 13.97
C ALA A 60 -2.40 12.66 14.15
N LEU A 61 -2.37 13.67 15.03
CA LEU A 61 -3.48 14.60 15.23
C LEU A 61 -3.80 15.37 13.95
N THR A 62 -2.77 15.91 13.29
CA THR A 62 -2.94 16.63 12.00
C THR A 62 -3.59 15.76 10.93
N ARG A 63 -3.23 14.46 10.86
CA ARG A 63 -3.82 13.51 9.91
C ARG A 63 -5.29 13.22 10.21
N LEU A 64 -5.64 13.14 11.50
CA LEU A 64 -7.01 12.90 11.92
C LEU A 64 -7.92 14.11 11.63
N ASP A 65 -7.45 15.32 11.94
CA ASP A 65 -8.15 16.57 11.57
C ASP A 65 -8.32 16.68 10.06
N ARG A 66 -7.26 16.41 9.30
CA ARG A 66 -7.29 16.40 7.83
C ARG A 66 -8.38 15.47 7.30
N LEU A 67 -8.50 14.27 7.88
CA LEU A 67 -9.53 13.30 7.52
C LEU A 67 -10.93 13.86 7.76
N TYR A 68 -11.20 14.35 8.97
CA TYR A 68 -12.52 14.84 9.37
C TYR A 68 -12.95 16.06 8.57
N TYR A 69 -12.10 17.08 8.46
CA TYR A 69 -12.40 18.27 7.66
C TYR A 69 -12.50 17.94 6.16
N GLY A 70 -11.64 17.05 5.68
CA GLY A 70 -11.70 16.55 4.31
C GLY A 70 -13.06 15.91 4.01
N CYS A 71 -13.58 15.06 4.89
CA CYS A 71 -14.90 14.43 4.75
C CYS A 71 -16.06 15.43 4.78
N GLN A 72 -15.90 16.58 5.44
CA GLN A 72 -16.91 17.64 5.47
C GLN A 72 -16.88 18.55 4.24
N SER A 73 -15.77 18.59 3.51
CA SER A 73 -15.57 19.47 2.35
C SER A 73 -16.51 19.14 1.17
N GLU A 74 -16.94 20.17 0.43
CA GLU A 74 -17.80 20.00 -0.75
C GLU A 74 -17.13 19.18 -1.85
N CYS A 75 -15.81 19.34 -2.03
CA CYS A 75 -15.06 18.60 -3.06
C CYS A 75 -15.10 17.08 -2.83
N VAL A 76 -15.04 16.63 -1.57
CA VAL A 76 -15.13 15.20 -1.20
C VAL A 76 -16.58 14.71 -1.23
N LYS A 77 -17.53 15.48 -0.69
CA LYS A 77 -18.97 15.14 -0.71
C LYS A 77 -19.53 15.04 -2.13
N GLY A 78 -19.11 15.94 -3.01
CA GLY A 78 -19.48 15.95 -4.43
C GLY A 78 -18.78 14.88 -5.26
N TYR A 79 -17.80 14.15 -4.71
CA TYR A 79 -17.10 13.09 -5.43
C TYR A 79 -17.78 11.73 -5.21
N ARG A 80 -18.46 11.25 -6.25
CA ARG A 80 -19.16 9.95 -6.26
C ARG A 80 -18.34 8.90 -7.00
N LEU A 81 -18.03 7.82 -6.28
CA LEU A 81 -17.36 6.64 -6.83
C LEU A 81 -18.36 5.80 -7.63
N ARG A 82 -18.12 5.62 -8.93
CA ARG A 82 -19.00 4.84 -9.84
C ARG A 82 -18.48 3.40 -10.05
N TYR A 83 -18.15 2.68 -8.98
CA TYR A 83 -17.65 1.30 -9.07
C TYR A 83 -18.21 0.39 -7.98
N ASN A 84 -18.32 -0.91 -8.29
CA ASN A 84 -18.79 -1.91 -7.33
C ASN A 84 -17.91 -1.96 -6.08
N GLN A 85 -18.56 -1.87 -4.92
CA GLN A 85 -17.88 -1.77 -3.64
C GLN A 85 -17.11 -3.05 -3.31
N THR A 86 -15.85 -2.87 -2.93
CA THR A 86 -15.09 -3.90 -2.23
C THR A 86 -15.55 -3.92 -0.77
N LYS A 87 -15.81 -5.11 -0.20
CA LYS A 87 -16.18 -5.22 1.21
C LYS A 87 -15.04 -4.74 2.11
N SER A 88 -15.34 -3.79 2.99
CA SER A 88 -14.47 -3.36 4.08
C SER A 88 -14.09 -4.56 4.94
N ARG A 89 -12.84 -4.60 5.44
CA ARG A 89 -12.37 -5.67 6.33
C ARG A 89 -11.59 -5.07 7.47
N TYR A 90 -11.99 -5.39 8.68
CA TYR A 90 -11.34 -4.93 9.89
C TYR A 90 -10.79 -6.11 10.69
N ASP A 91 -9.58 -5.94 11.19
CA ASP A 91 -8.92 -6.85 12.11
C ASP A 91 -9.04 -6.28 13.53
N TYR A 92 -9.66 -7.01 14.45
CA TYR A 92 -9.92 -6.54 15.80
C TYR A 92 -9.15 -7.34 16.86
N SER A 93 -8.40 -6.62 17.70
CA SER A 93 -7.83 -7.12 18.95
C SER A 93 -8.79 -6.80 20.10
N ARG A 94 -9.23 -7.86 20.80
CA ARG A 94 -10.06 -7.76 22.00
C ARG A 94 -9.27 -7.19 23.18
N LYS A 95 -8.06 -7.69 23.42
CA LYS A 95 -7.25 -7.30 24.58
C LYS A 95 -6.87 -5.82 24.52
N ALA A 96 -6.54 -5.31 23.33
CA ALA A 96 -6.19 -3.91 23.12
C ALA A 96 -7.39 -3.00 22.81
N ASN A 97 -8.57 -3.59 22.54
CA ASN A 97 -9.76 -2.86 22.07
C ASN A 97 -9.48 -1.94 20.85
N ILE A 98 -8.70 -2.45 19.90
CA ILE A 98 -8.35 -1.76 18.65
C ILE A 98 -8.92 -2.53 17.45
N SER A 99 -9.52 -1.78 16.53
CA SER A 99 -9.96 -2.25 15.21
C SER A 99 -9.10 -1.60 14.13
N VAL A 100 -8.52 -2.37 13.21
CA VAL A 100 -7.67 -1.81 12.13
C VAL A 100 -8.29 -2.11 10.78
N CYS A 101 -8.50 -1.08 9.95
CA CYS A 101 -8.92 -1.31 8.57
C CYS A 101 -7.80 -2.02 7.79
N SER A 102 -8.08 -3.23 7.31
CA SER A 102 -7.13 -4.06 6.60
C SER A 102 -6.95 -3.56 5.17
N VAL A 103 -5.93 -2.74 4.94
CA VAL A 103 -5.58 -2.21 3.62
C VAL A 103 -4.39 -2.98 3.03
N PRO A 104 -4.59 -3.82 1.99
CA PRO A 104 -3.47 -4.49 1.37
C PRO A 104 -2.50 -3.47 0.78
N LYS A 105 -1.21 -3.81 0.88
CA LYS A 105 -0.11 -2.97 0.41
C LYS A 105 0.06 -1.65 1.18
N ALA A 106 -0.58 -1.48 2.32
CA ALA A 106 -0.31 -0.39 3.28
C ALA A 106 0.05 -0.96 4.66
N GLY A 107 0.89 -2.01 4.70
CA GLY A 107 1.40 -2.53 5.98
C GLY A 107 0.46 -3.46 6.74
N SER A 108 -0.65 -3.87 6.13
CA SER A 108 -1.66 -4.72 6.77
C SER A 108 -1.07 -5.98 7.42
N THR A 109 -0.07 -6.63 6.80
CA THR A 109 0.56 -7.83 7.39
C THR A 109 1.32 -7.51 8.67
N LEU A 110 2.06 -6.40 8.72
CA LEU A 110 2.76 -5.98 9.94
C LEU A 110 1.76 -5.63 11.04
N PHE A 111 0.72 -4.87 10.71
CA PHE A 111 -0.33 -4.56 11.68
C PHE A 111 -1.04 -5.81 12.18
N THR A 112 -1.35 -6.78 11.31
CA THR A 112 -1.91 -8.07 11.75
C THR A 112 -0.96 -8.80 12.70
N LEU A 113 0.36 -8.78 12.48
CA LEU A 113 1.34 -9.37 13.38
C LEU A 113 1.34 -8.68 14.76
N VAL A 114 1.28 -7.35 14.78
CA VAL A 114 1.16 -6.57 16.01
C VAL A 114 -0.13 -6.93 16.75
N LEU A 115 -1.27 -6.98 16.07
CA LEU A 115 -2.55 -7.37 16.69
C LEU A 115 -2.50 -8.81 17.24
N LEU A 116 -1.86 -9.75 16.53
CA LEU A 116 -1.67 -11.11 17.02
C LEU A 116 -0.78 -11.14 18.27
N ALA A 117 0.32 -10.38 18.28
CA ALA A 117 1.22 -10.26 19.43
C ALA A 117 0.52 -9.63 20.65
N LEU A 118 -0.52 -8.83 20.44
CA LEU A 118 -1.36 -8.31 21.53
C LEU A 118 -2.36 -9.34 22.08
N GLU A 119 -2.73 -10.35 21.29
CA GLU A 119 -3.71 -11.38 21.67
C GLU A 119 -3.10 -12.62 22.32
N VAL A 120 -1.82 -12.92 22.08
CA VAL A 120 -1.18 -14.14 22.63
C VAL A 120 -1.19 -14.16 24.18
N PRO A 121 -1.17 -15.35 24.81
CA PRO A 121 -1.02 -15.48 26.26
C PRO A 121 0.27 -14.85 26.78
N GLU A 122 0.26 -14.38 28.03
CA GLU A 122 1.48 -13.90 28.69
C GLU A 122 2.53 -15.01 28.75
N GLY A 123 3.80 -14.63 28.56
CA GLY A 123 4.93 -15.59 28.50
C GLY A 123 5.15 -16.23 27.12
N THR A 124 4.26 -16.02 26.15
CA THR A 124 4.50 -16.43 24.75
C THR A 124 5.68 -15.65 24.18
N ASP A 125 6.60 -16.34 23.50
CA ASP A 125 7.67 -15.67 22.76
C ASP A 125 7.09 -14.92 21.55
N ILE A 126 7.00 -13.60 21.68
CA ILE A 126 6.48 -12.70 20.65
C ILE A 126 7.36 -12.72 19.39
N GLU A 127 8.65 -13.01 19.50
CA GLU A 127 9.52 -13.06 18.31
C GLU A 127 9.06 -14.13 17.32
N THR A 128 8.54 -15.26 17.81
CA THR A 128 7.98 -16.32 16.96
C THR A 128 6.79 -15.83 16.12
N ILE A 129 6.01 -14.87 16.65
CA ILE A 129 4.87 -14.27 15.94
C ILE A 129 5.39 -13.46 14.75
N PHE A 130 6.38 -12.59 14.96
CA PHE A 130 6.95 -11.76 13.90
C PHE A 130 7.79 -12.55 12.89
N GLN A 131 8.18 -13.79 13.21
CA GLN A 131 8.85 -14.72 12.31
C GLN A 131 7.88 -15.60 11.50
N MET A 132 6.56 -15.49 11.71
CA MET A 132 5.59 -16.30 11.00
C MET A 132 5.62 -16.07 9.48
N LYS A 133 5.57 -17.17 8.71
CA LYS A 133 5.36 -17.11 7.25
C LYS A 133 4.07 -16.35 6.94
N ARG A 134 4.08 -15.51 5.91
CA ARG A 134 2.94 -14.66 5.50
C ARG A 134 1.62 -15.43 5.31
N SER A 135 1.69 -16.67 4.79
CA SER A 135 0.53 -17.55 4.63
C SER A 135 -0.12 -17.90 5.99
N LEU A 136 0.71 -18.18 6.99
CA LEU A 136 0.27 -18.49 8.36
C LEU A 136 -0.31 -17.26 9.05
N VAL A 137 0.23 -16.06 8.83
CA VAL A 137 -0.33 -14.83 9.41
C VAL A 137 -1.80 -14.67 9.04
N HIS A 138 -2.16 -14.88 7.77
CA HIS A 138 -3.54 -14.77 7.34
C HIS A 138 -4.44 -15.85 7.96
N ALA A 139 -3.97 -17.11 8.04
CA ALA A 139 -4.71 -18.19 8.69
C ALA A 139 -4.92 -17.93 10.19
N GLN A 140 -3.85 -17.60 10.92
CA GLN A 140 -3.90 -17.31 12.36
C GLN A 140 -4.73 -16.07 12.65
N SER A 141 -4.69 -15.06 11.79
CA SER A 141 -5.53 -13.87 11.94
C SER A 141 -7.02 -14.19 11.88
N GLY A 142 -7.43 -15.21 11.11
CA GLY A 142 -8.84 -15.66 11.09
C GLY A 142 -9.25 -16.40 12.36
N ARG A 143 -8.28 -16.99 13.07
CA ARG A 143 -8.50 -17.75 14.31
C ARG A 143 -8.53 -16.86 15.55
N TYR A 144 -7.59 -15.92 15.64
CA TYR A 144 -7.37 -15.14 16.87
C TYR A 144 -7.93 -13.73 16.82
N LEU A 145 -8.02 -13.12 15.64
CA LEU A 145 -8.60 -11.78 15.49
C LEU A 145 -10.05 -11.89 15.05
N ARG A 146 -10.93 -11.08 15.64
CA ARG A 146 -12.29 -10.96 15.11
C ARG A 146 -12.22 -10.21 13.78
N LYS A 147 -12.83 -10.80 12.75
CA LYS A 147 -13.01 -10.15 11.45
C LYS A 147 -14.37 -9.47 11.41
N ALA A 148 -14.41 -8.21 11.01
CA ALA A 148 -15.66 -7.50 10.77
C ALA A 148 -15.71 -6.96 9.33
N TYR A 149 -16.86 -7.11 8.67
CA TYR A 149 -17.08 -6.67 7.29
C TYR A 149 -17.68 -5.26 7.17
N ARG A 150 -17.94 -4.62 8.33
CA ARG A 150 -18.27 -3.22 8.57
C ARG A 150 -17.87 -2.89 10.02
N GLN A 151 -17.79 -1.63 10.40
CA GLN A 151 -17.56 -1.24 11.78
C GLN A 151 -18.81 -1.56 12.63
N SER A 152 -18.85 -2.74 13.25
CA SER A 152 -19.91 -3.17 14.17
C SER A 152 -19.42 -3.36 15.60
N VAL A 153 -18.19 -2.92 15.89
CA VAL A 153 -17.48 -3.17 17.13
C VAL A 153 -17.18 -1.85 17.83
N PRO A 154 -17.51 -1.69 19.14
CA PRO A 154 -17.12 -0.52 19.91
C PRO A 154 -15.63 -0.59 20.28
N ALA A 155 -14.78 -0.16 19.35
CA ALA A 155 -13.32 -0.17 19.48
C ALA A 155 -12.71 1.10 18.90
N ARG A 156 -11.46 1.39 19.30
CA ARG A 156 -10.66 2.46 18.67
C ARG A 156 -10.24 2.01 17.27
N ASN A 157 -10.73 2.68 16.25
CA ASN A 157 -10.46 2.39 14.85
C ASN A 157 -9.20 3.10 14.39
N VAL A 158 -8.34 2.31 13.78
CA VAL A 158 -7.09 2.73 13.18
C VAL A 158 -7.22 2.58 11.66
N LEU A 159 -6.99 3.69 10.96
CA LEU A 159 -6.85 3.71 9.52
C LEU A 159 -5.37 3.68 9.17
N VAL A 160 -4.97 2.79 8.26
CA VAL A 160 -3.60 2.76 7.72
C VAL A 160 -3.65 3.15 6.25
N THR A 161 -2.95 4.23 5.92
CA THR A 161 -2.94 4.83 4.60
C THR A 161 -1.59 4.63 3.93
N ARG A 162 -1.54 4.76 2.60
CA ARG A 162 -0.31 4.74 1.83
C ARG A 162 -0.50 5.61 0.60
N ASP A 163 0.57 6.25 0.15
CA ASP A 163 0.60 6.96 -1.12
C ASP A 163 0.02 6.10 -2.25
N PRO A 164 -1.01 6.57 -2.98
CA PRO A 164 -1.69 5.79 -4.02
C PRO A 164 -0.73 5.24 -5.07
N TYR A 165 0.25 6.03 -5.51
CA TYR A 165 1.20 5.62 -6.54
C TYR A 165 2.13 4.50 -6.06
N ARG A 166 2.68 4.62 -4.86
CA ARG A 166 3.48 3.56 -4.21
C ARG A 166 2.66 2.30 -3.96
N ARG A 167 1.40 2.45 -3.57
CA ARG A 167 0.50 1.32 -3.29
C ARG A 167 0.18 0.54 -4.57
N LEU A 168 -0.17 1.23 -5.65
CA LEU A 168 -0.41 0.64 -6.97
C LEU A 168 0.82 -0.09 -7.52
N PHE A 169 2.01 0.51 -7.42
CA PHE A 169 3.26 -0.14 -7.84
C PHE A 169 3.56 -1.38 -6.99
N SER A 170 3.36 -1.30 -5.68
CA SER A 170 3.50 -2.45 -4.78
C SER A 170 2.51 -3.58 -5.11
N ALA A 171 1.30 -3.25 -5.55
CA ALA A 171 0.32 -4.22 -6.01
C ALA A 171 0.75 -4.89 -7.32
N TYR A 172 1.26 -4.12 -8.29
CA TYR A 172 1.80 -4.66 -9.54
C TYR A 172 2.95 -5.65 -9.29
N VAL A 173 3.91 -5.27 -8.45
CA VAL A 173 5.05 -6.15 -8.10
C VAL A 173 4.56 -7.44 -7.43
N ASP A 174 3.63 -7.38 -6.47
CA ASP A 174 3.15 -8.59 -5.77
C ASP A 174 2.16 -9.44 -6.57
N LYS A 175 1.34 -8.83 -7.44
CA LYS A 175 0.20 -9.50 -8.11
C LYS A 175 0.42 -9.82 -9.57
N GLN A 176 1.35 -9.14 -10.23
CA GLN A 176 1.70 -9.39 -11.62
C GLN A 176 3.12 -9.94 -11.74
N MET A 177 4.13 -9.31 -11.13
CA MET A 177 5.52 -9.80 -11.25
C MET A 177 5.79 -11.12 -10.54
N LEU A 178 5.10 -11.37 -9.42
CA LEU A 178 5.15 -12.62 -8.67
C LEU A 178 3.93 -13.52 -8.92
N ARG A 179 3.19 -13.28 -9.99
CA ARG A 179 2.01 -14.08 -10.32
C ARG A 179 2.46 -15.48 -10.70
N LEU A 180 1.82 -16.48 -10.09
CA LEU A 180 2.00 -17.87 -10.51
C LEU A 180 1.45 -18.08 -11.92
N PRO A 181 1.93 -19.10 -12.64
CA PRO A 181 1.56 -19.33 -14.02
C PRO A 181 0.06 -19.45 -14.18
N THR A 182 -0.44 -18.93 -15.29
CA THR A 182 -1.83 -19.14 -15.71
C THR A 182 -1.85 -19.73 -17.09
N HIS A 183 -2.88 -20.54 -17.36
CA HIS A 183 -3.09 -21.10 -18.69
C HIS A 183 -3.09 -19.98 -19.71
N ASP A 184 -2.27 -20.15 -20.75
CA ASP A 184 -2.42 -19.36 -21.95
C ASP A 184 -3.80 -19.67 -22.54
N VAL A 185 -4.55 -18.63 -22.88
CA VAL A 185 -5.89 -18.78 -23.47
C VAL A 185 -5.79 -19.41 -24.87
N ASN A 186 -4.60 -19.32 -25.50
CA ASN A 186 -4.33 -19.79 -26.86
C ASN A 186 -3.36 -20.98 -26.94
N SER A 187 -2.82 -21.48 -25.81
CA SER A 187 -1.97 -22.67 -25.79
C SER A 187 -2.13 -23.47 -24.50
N SER A 188 -1.86 -24.78 -24.56
CA SER A 188 -1.84 -25.64 -23.37
C SER A 188 -0.65 -25.36 -22.44
N LYS A 189 0.23 -24.38 -22.76
CA LYS A 189 1.42 -24.05 -21.98
C LYS A 189 1.10 -23.03 -20.90
N LEU A 190 1.61 -23.29 -19.69
CA LEU A 190 1.54 -22.38 -18.55
C LEU A 190 2.65 -21.32 -18.68
N ILE A 191 2.26 -20.07 -18.91
CA ILE A 191 3.22 -18.96 -19.07
C ILE A 191 3.78 -18.54 -17.71
N CYS A 192 5.12 -18.48 -17.59
CA CYS A 192 5.84 -18.13 -16.37
C CYS A 192 6.50 -16.76 -16.46
N GLY A 193 6.27 -15.91 -15.45
CA GLY A 193 6.83 -14.57 -15.39
C GLY A 193 5.84 -13.48 -15.84
N ASN A 194 6.32 -12.24 -15.87
CA ASN A 194 5.47 -11.07 -16.16
C ASN A 194 5.71 -10.48 -17.54
N TYR A 195 4.67 -10.52 -18.37
CA TYR A 195 4.64 -9.93 -19.71
C TYR A 195 3.74 -8.69 -19.80
N VAL A 196 3.10 -8.31 -18.69
CA VAL A 196 2.20 -7.16 -18.65
C VAL A 196 2.98 -5.95 -18.16
N THR A 197 3.06 -4.90 -18.98
CA THR A 197 3.69 -3.65 -18.56
C THR A 197 2.88 -2.96 -17.45
N PHE A 198 3.54 -2.11 -16.67
CA PHE A 198 2.88 -1.42 -15.57
C PHE A 198 1.73 -0.52 -16.05
N ASP A 199 1.90 0.19 -17.16
CA ASP A 199 0.83 1.01 -17.77
C ASP A 199 -0.38 0.16 -18.19
N ARG A 200 -0.16 -1.03 -18.77
CA ARG A 200 -1.25 -1.94 -19.17
C ARG A 200 -1.99 -2.48 -17.96
N PHE A 201 -1.27 -2.83 -16.89
CA PHE A 201 -1.87 -3.23 -15.61
C PHE A 201 -2.77 -2.13 -15.05
N LEU A 202 -2.26 -0.89 -14.97
CA LEU A 202 -3.02 0.27 -14.48
C LEU A 202 -4.23 0.58 -15.37
N SER A 203 -4.04 0.64 -16.68
CA SER A 203 -5.11 0.89 -17.66
C SER A 203 -6.24 -0.12 -17.56
N HIS A 204 -5.91 -1.40 -17.33
CA HIS A 204 -6.91 -2.46 -17.15
C HIS A 204 -7.75 -2.22 -15.88
N ILE A 205 -7.12 -1.87 -14.76
CA ILE A 205 -7.81 -1.57 -13.49
C ILE A 205 -8.74 -0.37 -13.66
N LEU A 206 -8.24 0.70 -14.28
CA LEU A 206 -9.01 1.92 -14.54
C LEU A 206 -10.22 1.63 -15.43
N SER A 207 -10.01 0.92 -16.55
CA SER A 207 -11.09 0.52 -17.45
C SER A 207 -12.15 -0.31 -16.73
N LYS A 208 -11.76 -1.22 -15.84
CA LYS A 208 -12.71 -2.03 -15.06
C LYS A 208 -13.49 -1.18 -14.07
N GLY A 209 -12.82 -0.30 -13.33
CA GLY A 209 -13.43 0.58 -12.34
C GLY A 209 -14.40 1.58 -12.96
N PHE A 210 -13.98 2.29 -14.02
CA PHE A 210 -14.84 3.30 -14.68
C PHE A 210 -16.07 2.70 -15.36
N ARG A 211 -16.06 1.40 -15.68
CA ARG A 211 -17.23 0.65 -16.19
C ARG A 211 -18.14 0.11 -15.08
N GLY A 212 -17.95 0.50 -13.83
CA GLY A 212 -18.75 0.00 -12.71
C GLY A 212 -18.33 -1.36 -12.17
N GLY A 213 -17.26 -1.96 -12.70
CA GLY A 213 -16.82 -3.30 -12.34
C GLY A 213 -16.27 -3.41 -10.92
N TYR A 214 -16.18 -4.65 -10.41
CA TYR A 214 -15.57 -4.93 -9.11
C TYR A 214 -14.06 -4.70 -9.13
N LEU A 215 -13.56 -3.85 -8.23
CA LEU A 215 -12.13 -3.63 -8.04
C LEU A 215 -11.57 -4.62 -7.01
N ASP A 216 -10.44 -5.24 -7.36
CA ASP A 216 -9.71 -6.08 -6.40
C ASP A 216 -9.17 -5.21 -5.25
N ARG A 217 -9.29 -5.69 -4.02
CA ARG A 217 -8.90 -4.94 -2.82
C ARG A 217 -7.43 -4.53 -2.76
N HIS A 218 -6.54 -5.19 -3.49
CA HIS A 218 -5.12 -4.83 -3.53
C HIS A 218 -4.85 -3.59 -4.36
N VAL A 219 -5.79 -3.22 -5.24
CA VAL A 219 -5.70 -2.03 -6.07
C VAL A 219 -6.77 -1.01 -5.72
N ALA A 220 -7.96 -1.40 -5.26
CA ALA A 220 -9.06 -0.48 -4.94
C ALA A 220 -8.62 0.68 -4.02
N PRO A 221 -9.11 1.92 -4.22
CA PRO A 221 -8.80 3.06 -3.36
C PRO A 221 -9.08 2.79 -1.87
N ILE A 222 -8.25 3.34 -0.99
CA ILE A 222 -8.37 3.16 0.47
C ILE A 222 -9.69 3.77 0.96
N ALA A 223 -10.10 4.92 0.43
CA ALA A 223 -11.38 5.54 0.73
C ALA A 223 -12.59 4.65 0.37
N LEU A 224 -12.44 3.73 -0.60
CA LEU A 224 -13.45 2.70 -0.89
C LEU A 224 -13.40 1.56 0.13
N LEU A 225 -12.20 1.12 0.52
CA LEU A 225 -12.02 -0.04 1.39
C LEU A 225 -12.38 0.21 2.85
N CYS A 226 -12.24 1.46 3.29
CA CYS A 226 -12.28 1.83 4.70
C CYS A 226 -13.35 2.87 5.02
N GLU A 227 -14.05 3.38 4.00
CA GLU A 227 -15.18 4.32 4.11
C GLU A 227 -14.93 5.41 5.18
N PRO A 228 -13.86 6.21 5.05
CA PRO A 228 -13.38 7.07 6.14
C PRO A 228 -14.30 8.21 6.54
N CYS A 229 -15.28 8.54 5.70
CA CYS A 229 -16.29 9.55 6.02
C CYS A 229 -17.53 8.96 6.71
N ASP A 230 -17.67 7.63 6.68
CA ASP A 230 -18.78 6.89 7.28
C ASP A 230 -18.33 6.07 8.51
N THR A 231 -17.02 6.03 8.77
CA THR A 231 -16.37 5.30 9.86
C THR A 231 -15.65 6.30 10.77
N ARG A 232 -15.91 6.26 12.08
CA ARG A 232 -15.21 7.10 13.05
C ARG A 232 -13.84 6.51 13.36
N TYR A 233 -12.79 7.20 12.93
CA TYR A 233 -11.41 6.83 13.22
C TYR A 233 -10.86 7.61 14.42
N GLU A 234 -10.04 6.96 15.23
CA GLU A 234 -9.34 7.57 16.36
C GLU A 234 -7.86 7.77 16.06
N PHE A 235 -7.33 7.11 15.03
CA PHE A 235 -5.94 7.22 14.63
C PHE A 235 -5.74 6.96 13.13
N VAL A 236 -4.87 7.75 12.50
CA VAL A 236 -4.50 7.60 11.08
C VAL A 236 -2.99 7.40 10.96
N ALA A 237 -2.59 6.17 10.65
CA ALA A 237 -1.21 5.79 10.36
C ALA A 237 -0.91 5.92 8.86
N LYS A 238 0.37 6.12 8.53
CA LYS A 238 0.90 6.10 7.16
C LYS A 238 1.90 4.95 7.02
N GLN A 239 1.87 4.25 5.90
CA GLN A 239 2.85 3.20 5.59
C GLN A 239 4.28 3.75 5.61
N GLU A 240 4.44 5.02 5.23
CA GLU A 240 5.72 5.72 5.17
C GLU A 240 6.34 5.94 6.55
N THR A 241 5.54 5.96 7.63
CA THR A 241 5.96 6.15 9.03
C THR A 241 5.39 5.06 9.94
N LEU A 242 5.20 3.86 9.39
CA LEU A 242 4.37 2.84 10.02
C LEU A 242 4.92 2.39 11.39
N THR A 243 6.23 2.24 11.49
CA THR A 243 6.89 1.81 12.72
C THR A 243 6.68 2.86 13.81
N GLU A 244 6.93 4.13 13.51
CA GLU A 244 6.74 5.26 14.42
C GLU A 244 5.27 5.41 14.83
N ASP A 245 4.34 5.24 13.87
CA ASP A 245 2.91 5.32 14.13
C ASP A 245 2.40 4.17 15.01
N ILE A 246 2.92 2.94 14.82
CA ILE A 246 2.61 1.81 15.70
C ILE A 246 3.17 2.06 17.10
N THR A 247 4.40 2.56 17.22
CA THR A 247 5.00 2.91 18.52
C THR A 247 4.12 3.89 19.26
N PHE A 248 3.75 5.00 18.60
CA PHE A 248 2.88 6.01 19.20
C PHE A 248 1.51 5.44 19.60
N LEU A 249 0.89 4.61 18.75
CA LEU A 249 -0.38 3.95 19.02
C LEU A 249 -0.32 3.10 20.29
N LEU A 250 0.71 2.25 20.42
CA LEU A 250 0.89 1.33 21.56
C LEU A 250 1.21 2.05 22.88
N GLU A 251 1.82 3.22 22.81
CA GLU A 251 2.19 4.01 23.98
C GLU A 251 1.04 4.90 24.47
N ASN A 252 0.21 5.42 23.56
CA ASN A 252 -0.67 6.55 23.88
C ASN A 252 -2.17 6.31 23.58
N VAL A 253 -2.51 5.42 22.65
CA VAL A 253 -3.89 5.28 22.18
C VAL A 253 -4.57 4.05 22.77
N THR A 254 -3.80 3.00 23.03
CA THR A 254 -4.31 1.74 23.60
C THR A 254 -3.71 1.43 24.95
N VAL A 255 -4.45 0.68 25.76
CA VAL A 255 -3.95 0.11 27.00
C VAL A 255 -3.39 -1.27 26.66
N VAL A 256 -2.06 -1.39 26.75
CA VAL A 256 -1.34 -2.64 26.52
C VAL A 256 -0.41 -2.87 27.71
N PRO A 257 -0.28 -4.11 28.23
CA PRO A 257 0.67 -4.41 29.29
C PRO A 257 2.08 -3.97 28.91
N LYS A 258 2.78 -3.30 29.85
CA LYS A 258 4.11 -2.69 29.61
C LYS A 258 5.10 -3.68 29.01
N ARG A 259 5.17 -4.91 29.53
CA ARG A 259 6.06 -5.97 29.03
C ARG A 259 5.76 -6.36 27.58
N THR A 260 4.49 -6.57 27.24
CA THR A 260 4.06 -6.89 25.87
C THR A 260 4.42 -5.76 24.90
N ARG A 261 4.19 -4.51 25.31
CA ARG A 261 4.56 -3.32 24.53
C ARG A 261 6.07 -3.28 24.28
N GLU A 262 6.89 -3.39 25.32
CA GLU A 262 8.36 -3.34 25.20
C GLU A 262 8.91 -4.44 24.27
N LEU A 263 8.34 -5.65 24.33
CA LEU A 263 8.72 -6.75 23.43
C LEU A 263 8.33 -6.45 21.98
N ILE A 264 7.12 -5.95 21.72
CA ILE A 264 6.70 -5.56 20.38
C ILE A 264 7.60 -4.46 19.82
N LEU A 265 7.89 -3.42 20.62
CA LEU A 265 8.75 -2.30 20.20
C LEU A 265 10.17 -2.76 19.91
N ARG A 266 10.74 -3.65 20.73
CA ARG A 266 12.06 -4.24 20.47
C ARG A 266 12.10 -4.94 19.12
N VAL A 267 11.05 -5.68 18.77
CA VAL A 267 10.96 -6.39 17.49
C VAL A 267 10.74 -5.43 16.33
N LEU A 268 9.93 -4.39 16.49
CA LEU A 268 9.66 -3.39 15.45
C LEU A 268 10.89 -2.53 15.13
N HIS A 269 11.70 -2.22 16.15
CA HIS A 269 12.94 -1.45 16.00
C HIS A 269 14.17 -2.33 15.72
N GLY A 270 14.07 -3.65 15.93
CA GLY A 270 15.13 -4.62 15.69
C GLY A 270 15.20 -5.09 14.24
N GLU A 271 16.36 -5.59 13.82
CA GLU A 271 16.59 -6.13 12.48
C GLU A 271 15.98 -7.52 12.28
N VAL A 272 14.66 -7.66 12.32
CA VAL A 272 13.99 -8.90 11.89
C VAL A 272 13.93 -8.94 10.37
N ASN A 273 15.08 -9.07 9.71
CA ASN A 273 15.19 -9.01 8.24
C ASN A 273 15.82 -10.25 7.57
N ALA A 274 16.37 -11.21 8.33
CA ALA A 274 17.09 -12.33 7.70
C ALA A 274 16.24 -13.59 7.42
N ARG A 275 15.16 -13.85 8.18
CA ARG A 275 14.34 -15.08 8.05
C ARG A 275 13.15 -14.97 7.07
N THR A 276 12.89 -13.79 6.52
CA THR A 276 11.79 -13.54 5.58
C THR A 276 12.13 -13.94 4.14
N LEU A 277 13.38 -13.78 3.70
CA LEU A 277 13.78 -14.05 2.32
C LEU A 277 13.69 -15.54 1.96
N ILE A 278 14.23 -16.42 2.81
CA ILE A 278 14.20 -17.88 2.58
C ILE A 278 12.75 -18.37 2.53
N GLY A 279 11.89 -17.93 3.47
CA GLY A 279 10.48 -18.32 3.48
C GLY A 279 9.71 -17.83 2.25
N VAL A 280 10.08 -16.67 1.70
CA VAL A 280 9.51 -16.14 0.45
C VAL A 280 9.99 -16.96 -0.75
N ILE A 281 11.29 -17.23 -0.87
CA ILE A 281 11.86 -18.05 -1.94
C ILE A 281 11.22 -19.45 -1.90
N ASP A 282 11.23 -20.10 -0.75
CA ASP A 282 10.59 -21.41 -0.52
C ASP A 282 9.13 -21.42 -1.00
N THR A 283 8.29 -20.52 -0.51
CA THR A 283 6.86 -20.50 -0.87
C THR A 283 6.65 -20.24 -2.37
N LEU A 284 7.41 -19.32 -2.96
CA LEU A 284 7.19 -18.89 -4.35
C LEU A 284 7.81 -19.84 -5.37
N VAL A 285 9.01 -20.35 -5.10
CA VAL A 285 9.74 -21.22 -6.01
C VAL A 285 9.16 -22.63 -5.97
N GLN A 286 8.82 -23.18 -4.80
CA GLN A 286 8.17 -24.52 -4.75
C GLN A 286 6.92 -24.56 -5.64
N ARG A 287 6.03 -23.58 -5.48
CA ARG A 287 4.81 -23.50 -6.29
C ARG A 287 5.07 -23.31 -7.77
N ALA A 288 6.13 -22.60 -8.13
CA ALA A 288 6.50 -22.40 -9.52
C ALA A 288 7.11 -23.67 -10.12
N LEU A 289 7.91 -24.44 -9.37
CA LEU A 289 8.46 -25.73 -9.82
C LEU A 289 7.34 -26.70 -10.23
N ASP A 290 6.24 -26.72 -9.48
CA ASP A 290 5.09 -27.59 -9.75
C ASP A 290 4.28 -27.18 -11.00
N THR A 291 4.41 -25.94 -11.47
CA THR A 291 3.46 -25.34 -12.43
C THR A 291 4.10 -24.72 -13.66
N CYS A 292 5.39 -24.42 -13.63
CA CYS A 292 6.06 -23.69 -14.70
C CYS A 292 6.54 -24.59 -15.83
N SER A 293 6.25 -24.21 -17.08
CA SER A 293 6.90 -24.82 -18.25
C SER A 293 8.38 -24.44 -18.35
N ASN A 294 8.75 -23.24 -17.87
CA ASN A 294 10.13 -22.80 -17.74
C ASN A 294 10.32 -22.07 -16.41
N ILE A 295 10.94 -22.75 -15.44
CA ILE A 295 11.16 -22.21 -14.11
C ILE A 295 12.12 -21.01 -14.11
N LEU A 296 13.09 -20.97 -15.03
CA LEU A 296 14.09 -19.90 -15.07
C LEU A 296 13.48 -18.53 -15.39
N ASP A 297 12.40 -18.47 -16.16
CA ASP A 297 11.69 -17.22 -16.45
C ASP A 297 10.98 -16.67 -15.20
N TYR A 298 10.45 -17.57 -14.37
CA TYR A 298 9.90 -17.20 -13.08
C TYR A 298 10.99 -16.74 -12.10
N ILE A 299 12.11 -17.46 -12.01
CA ILE A 299 13.24 -17.07 -11.16
C ILE A 299 13.83 -15.73 -11.62
N SER A 300 13.93 -15.48 -12.92
CA SER A 300 14.36 -14.19 -13.47
C SER A 300 13.41 -13.04 -13.08
N SER A 301 12.10 -13.29 -13.10
CA SER A 301 11.10 -12.34 -12.61
C SER A 301 11.26 -12.09 -11.10
N LEU A 302 11.46 -13.14 -10.30
CA LEU A 302 11.73 -13.05 -8.87
C LEU A 302 13.01 -12.25 -8.57
N TRP A 303 14.08 -12.47 -9.32
CA TRP A 303 15.32 -11.71 -9.25
C TRP A 303 15.09 -10.22 -9.46
N THR A 304 14.30 -9.88 -10.48
CA THR A 304 13.91 -8.49 -10.78
C THR A 304 13.10 -7.89 -9.63
N VAL A 305 12.20 -8.65 -9.01
CA VAL A 305 11.45 -8.20 -7.83
C VAL A 305 12.38 -7.97 -6.64
N PHE A 306 13.36 -8.83 -6.40
CA PHE A 306 14.37 -8.61 -5.35
C PHE A 306 15.23 -7.37 -5.61
N LYS A 307 15.51 -7.04 -6.87
CA LYS A 307 16.09 -5.75 -7.23
C LYS A 307 15.16 -4.58 -6.88
N ILE A 308 13.90 -4.62 -7.30
CA ILE A 308 12.92 -3.56 -6.98
C ILE A 308 12.78 -3.36 -5.45
N GLN A 309 12.88 -4.44 -4.68
CA GLN A 309 12.76 -4.42 -3.22
C GLN A 309 14.05 -3.97 -2.50
N GLY A 310 15.14 -3.72 -3.20
CA GLY A 310 16.43 -3.38 -2.57
C GLY A 310 17.03 -4.56 -1.79
N ILE A 311 16.83 -5.78 -2.27
CA ILE A 311 17.46 -6.98 -1.70
C ILE A 311 18.72 -7.31 -2.49
N ILE A 312 18.63 -7.32 -3.82
CA ILE A 312 19.75 -7.51 -4.75
C ILE A 312 20.06 -6.16 -5.40
N ARG A 313 21.33 -5.81 -5.59
CA ARG A 313 21.69 -4.56 -6.30
C ARG A 313 21.25 -4.59 -7.77
N TYR A 314 20.99 -3.42 -8.35
CA TYR A 314 20.54 -3.32 -9.74
C TYR A 314 21.56 -3.80 -10.79
N ASP A 315 22.85 -3.61 -10.54
CA ASP A 315 23.95 -3.95 -11.43
C ASP A 315 24.22 -5.45 -11.56
N ILE A 316 23.74 -6.27 -10.61
CA ILE A 316 23.97 -7.71 -10.64
C ILE A 316 23.04 -8.39 -11.66
N VAL A 317 23.59 -8.87 -12.77
CA VAL A 317 22.84 -9.57 -13.81
C VAL A 317 22.30 -10.90 -13.27
N PHE A 318 21.09 -11.30 -13.71
CA PHE A 318 20.54 -12.61 -13.36
C PHE A 318 21.40 -13.70 -14.02
N PRO A 319 21.97 -14.66 -13.28
CA PRO A 319 22.94 -15.63 -13.80
C PRO A 319 22.25 -16.77 -14.56
N ARG A 320 21.64 -16.43 -15.71
CA ARG A 320 20.85 -17.37 -16.51
C ARG A 320 21.72 -18.49 -17.06
N GLU A 321 22.86 -18.17 -17.68
CA GLU A 321 23.71 -19.18 -18.33
C GLU A 321 24.23 -20.22 -17.33
N TYR A 322 24.57 -19.78 -16.12
CA TYR A 322 24.99 -20.67 -15.04
C TYR A 322 23.87 -21.62 -14.61
N LEU A 323 22.64 -21.11 -14.44
CA LEU A 323 21.51 -21.92 -14.01
C LEU A 323 21.05 -22.92 -15.09
N GLU A 324 21.20 -22.58 -16.37
CA GLU A 324 20.89 -23.47 -17.51
C GLU A 324 21.85 -24.66 -17.62
N GLN A 325 23.06 -24.55 -17.06
CA GLN A 325 24.05 -25.63 -17.04
C GLN A 325 23.85 -26.62 -15.88
N LEU A 326 22.97 -26.31 -14.92
CA LEU A 326 22.73 -27.19 -13.78
C LEU A 326 21.78 -28.33 -14.15
N PRO A 327 22.00 -29.55 -13.64
CA PRO A 327 21.13 -30.69 -13.91
C PRO A 327 19.71 -30.48 -13.35
N THR A 328 19.61 -29.80 -12.20
CA THR A 328 18.33 -29.43 -11.57
C THR A 328 18.46 -28.06 -10.90
N VAL A 329 17.37 -27.28 -10.94
CA VAL A 329 17.26 -25.99 -10.25
C VAL A 329 16.13 -26.08 -9.24
N ASP A 330 16.47 -26.26 -7.97
CA ASP A 330 15.52 -26.36 -6.86
C ASP A 330 15.57 -25.10 -5.96
N VAL A 331 14.80 -25.12 -4.88
CA VAL A 331 14.76 -24.02 -3.90
C VAL A 331 16.12 -23.77 -3.24
N SER A 332 16.92 -24.81 -3.00
CA SER A 332 18.23 -24.69 -2.36
C SER A 332 19.21 -23.96 -3.26
N VAL A 333 19.24 -24.32 -4.55
CA VAL A 333 20.04 -23.64 -5.58
C VAL A 333 19.66 -22.17 -5.66
N VAL A 334 18.37 -21.85 -5.84
CA VAL A 334 17.89 -20.46 -5.94
C VAL A 334 18.23 -19.65 -4.69
N THR A 335 18.03 -20.25 -3.50
CA THR A 335 18.36 -19.61 -2.23
C THR A 335 19.86 -19.30 -2.13
N SER A 336 20.72 -20.22 -2.56
CA SER A 336 22.17 -20.06 -2.50
C SER A 336 22.65 -18.97 -3.45
N VAL A 337 22.15 -18.93 -4.68
CA VAL A 337 22.49 -17.89 -5.67
C VAL A 337 22.07 -16.50 -5.17
N VAL A 338 20.86 -16.37 -4.60
CA VAL A 338 20.40 -15.10 -4.04
C VAL A 338 21.23 -14.68 -2.82
N LYS A 339 21.53 -15.60 -1.91
CA LYS A 339 22.40 -15.33 -0.75
C LYS A 339 23.79 -14.86 -1.18
N GLN A 340 24.36 -15.51 -2.19
CA GLN A 340 25.66 -15.17 -2.74
C GLN A 340 25.66 -13.73 -3.27
N ALA A 341 24.67 -13.36 -4.09
CA ALA A 341 24.56 -12.00 -4.62
C ALA A 341 24.44 -10.93 -3.52
N ILE A 342 23.71 -11.23 -2.44
CA ILE A 342 23.59 -10.33 -1.28
C ILE A 342 24.93 -10.21 -0.52
N ALA A 343 25.61 -11.33 -0.30
CA ALA A 343 26.85 -11.38 0.47
C ALA A 343 28.01 -10.67 -0.23
N PHE A 344 28.16 -10.87 -1.55
CA PHE A 344 29.23 -10.24 -2.33
C PHE A 344 29.00 -8.76 -2.58
N HIS A 345 27.75 -8.31 -2.59
CA HIS A 345 27.42 -6.92 -2.86
C HIS A 345 26.30 -6.40 -1.96
N PRO A 346 26.58 -6.18 -0.66
CA PRO A 346 25.58 -5.68 0.29
C PRO A 346 25.11 -4.28 -0.09
N LEU A 347 23.85 -3.97 0.23
CA LEU A 347 23.24 -2.65 0.09
C LEU A 347 23.09 -1.99 1.45
N THR A 348 23.50 -0.73 1.57
CA THR A 348 23.18 0.08 2.76
C THR A 348 21.69 0.41 2.83
N ILE A 349 21.18 0.90 3.97
CA ILE A 349 19.80 1.40 4.06
C ILE A 349 19.54 2.49 3.01
N GLU A 350 20.49 3.39 2.82
CA GLU A 350 20.39 4.48 1.86
C GLU A 350 20.31 3.96 0.43
N ASP A 351 21.18 3.01 0.05
CA ASP A 351 21.16 2.42 -1.29
C ASP A 351 19.83 1.72 -1.57
N ARG A 352 19.31 0.96 -0.59
CA ARG A 352 17.99 0.31 -0.70
C ARG A 352 16.87 1.32 -0.95
N ASN A 353 16.91 2.45 -0.26
CA ASN A 353 15.90 3.50 -0.40
C ASN A 353 16.00 4.19 -1.77
N LYS A 354 17.23 4.52 -2.22
CA LYS A 354 17.48 5.05 -3.57
C LYS A 354 17.02 4.07 -4.64
N GLN A 355 17.33 2.78 -4.49
CA GLN A 355 16.96 1.73 -5.44
C GLN A 355 15.44 1.58 -5.57
N ARG A 356 14.72 1.52 -4.43
CA ARG A 356 13.25 1.47 -4.41
C ARG A 356 12.62 2.71 -5.01
N ARG A 357 13.18 3.90 -4.76
CA ARG A 357 12.71 5.16 -5.36
C ARG A 357 12.93 5.16 -6.86
N HIS A 358 14.12 4.76 -7.33
CA HIS A 358 14.44 4.64 -8.75
C HIS A 358 13.45 3.69 -9.45
N ALA A 359 13.22 2.49 -8.88
CA ALA A 359 12.23 1.54 -9.40
C ALA A 359 10.85 2.17 -9.63
N LEU A 360 10.40 2.96 -8.66
CA LEU A 360 9.11 3.64 -8.68
C LEU A 360 9.08 4.74 -9.76
N VAL A 361 10.12 5.58 -9.85
CA VAL A 361 10.25 6.61 -10.90
C VAL A 361 10.19 5.97 -12.27
N THR A 362 11.07 5.00 -12.53
CA THR A 362 11.19 4.35 -13.83
C THR A 362 9.88 3.70 -14.24
N ALA A 363 9.17 3.08 -13.30
CA ALA A 363 7.86 2.50 -13.59
C ALA A 363 6.84 3.56 -14.02
N TYR A 364 6.75 4.70 -13.32
CA TYR A 364 5.80 5.76 -13.65
C TYR A 364 6.20 6.62 -14.86
N ALA A 365 7.49 6.72 -15.16
CA ALA A 365 7.97 7.36 -16.39
C ALA A 365 7.45 6.64 -17.65
N GLY A 366 7.22 5.32 -17.57
CA GLY A 366 6.62 4.52 -18.64
C GLY A 366 5.08 4.50 -18.68
N VAL A 367 4.39 5.28 -17.84
CA VAL A 367 2.92 5.31 -17.76
C VAL A 367 2.36 6.45 -18.60
N SER A 368 1.32 6.16 -19.39
CA SER A 368 0.73 7.18 -20.27
C SER A 368 0.04 8.28 -19.46
N SER A 369 0.06 9.52 -19.96
CA SER A 369 -0.61 10.64 -19.29
C SER A 369 -2.12 10.42 -19.13
N HIS A 370 -2.74 9.66 -20.03
CA HIS A 370 -4.14 9.25 -19.91
C HIS A 370 -4.35 8.34 -18.69
N THR A 371 -3.50 7.33 -18.51
CA THR A 371 -3.51 6.44 -17.34
C THR A 371 -3.28 7.23 -16.05
N ILE A 372 -2.31 8.15 -16.02
CA ILE A 372 -2.05 9.01 -14.85
C ILE A 372 -3.29 9.82 -14.48
N ARG A 373 -3.96 10.47 -15.44
CA ARG A 373 -5.20 11.23 -15.17
C ARG A 373 -6.30 10.33 -14.62
N GLY A 374 -6.44 9.11 -15.13
CA GLY A 374 -7.40 8.14 -14.61
C GLY A 374 -7.11 7.73 -13.15
N ILE A 375 -5.83 7.61 -12.76
CA ILE A 375 -5.45 7.38 -11.35
C ILE A 375 -5.80 8.60 -10.50
N GLN A 376 -5.45 9.80 -10.95
CA GLN A 376 -5.74 11.05 -10.23
C GLN A 376 -7.23 11.22 -9.96
N ASP A 377 -8.08 10.83 -10.92
CA ASP A 377 -9.53 10.77 -10.74
C ASP A 377 -9.90 9.66 -9.75
N MET A 378 -9.66 8.38 -10.08
CA MET A 378 -10.12 7.23 -9.29
C MET A 378 -9.67 7.25 -7.81
N TYR A 379 -8.47 7.78 -7.53
CA TYR A 379 -7.90 7.87 -6.18
C TYR A 379 -7.99 9.27 -5.58
N PHE A 380 -8.79 10.17 -6.17
CA PHE A 380 -8.94 11.56 -5.73
C PHE A 380 -9.16 11.70 -4.21
N LYS A 381 -10.08 10.89 -3.66
CA LYS A 381 -10.35 10.90 -2.21
C LYS A 381 -9.14 10.48 -1.38
N ASP A 382 -8.35 9.51 -1.85
CA ASP A 382 -7.14 9.08 -1.14
C ASP A 382 -6.11 10.20 -1.09
N PHE A 383 -5.89 10.90 -2.21
CA PHE A 383 -4.96 12.05 -2.25
C PHE A 383 -5.41 13.16 -1.28
N VAL A 384 -6.69 13.52 -1.33
CA VAL A 384 -7.23 14.64 -0.53
C VAL A 384 -7.28 14.32 0.96
N LEU A 385 -7.90 13.19 1.32
CA LEU A 385 -8.19 12.85 2.72
C LEU A 385 -6.93 12.47 3.50
N PHE A 386 -5.91 11.95 2.81
CA PHE A 386 -4.70 11.46 3.46
C PHE A 386 -3.47 12.33 3.18
N ASP A 387 -3.64 13.48 2.53
CA ASP A 387 -2.60 14.47 2.23
C ASP A 387 -1.39 13.80 1.52
N TYR A 388 -1.67 13.26 0.34
CA TYR A 388 -0.67 12.72 -0.58
C TYR A 388 -0.58 13.58 -1.84
N ASP A 389 0.61 13.67 -2.42
CA ASP A 389 0.83 14.40 -3.65
C ASP A 389 0.06 13.74 -4.81
N ILE A 390 -0.74 14.53 -5.51
CA ILE A 390 -1.50 14.08 -6.68
C ILE A 390 -0.60 13.91 -7.92
N GLN A 391 0.62 14.46 -7.91
CA GLN A 391 1.56 14.26 -9.00
C GLN A 391 2.23 12.89 -8.89
N PRO A 392 2.43 12.19 -10.03
CA PRO A 392 3.15 10.95 -10.01
C PRO A 392 4.60 11.17 -9.56
N PRO A 393 5.22 10.13 -8.98
CA PRO A 393 6.57 10.21 -8.46
C PRO A 393 7.59 10.18 -9.60
N LEU A 394 7.76 11.30 -10.31
CA LEU A 394 8.73 11.47 -11.40
C LEU A 394 10.14 11.82 -10.89
#